data_AF-A0AAU9R6Q1-F1
#
_entry.id   AF-A0AAU9R6Q1-F1
#
_cell.length_a   1.000
_cell.length_b   1.000
_cell.length_c   1.000
_cell.angle_alpha   90.00
_cell.angle_beta   90.00
_cell.angle_gamma   90.00
#
_symmetry.space_group_name_H-M   'P 1'
#
loop_
_entity.id
_entity.type
_entity.pdbx_description
1 polymer ?
#
loop_
_entity_poly.entity_id
_entity_poly.type
_entity_poly.pdbx_seq_one_letter_code
_entity_poly.pdbx_strand_id
1 'polypeptide(L)'
;MEAFSEEKASQNLSSQEREREREREREREREWMGDTKVETISRLAQWRIENFGPCSFKKSDPFKVGIWNWHLSIERNLYEKLLRTTDDCVWHVDSSFHGRFTIDVEFLDLKICPLTGGEASPVWPTDATMQSISTQTTLKCLSRMLEDSILSDVTIHTADGTLAAHKAILSASSNVFKSMFHHDLKEKESSTIHIDDMSRESCMALLSYLYGNITQEDFWKHRLALLGAANKYDITDLKAACEESLMEDINSGNVLERLQEAWLYQLEKLKRGCLMYLFDFGKIYDVRDEISSFFRQADRELMLEMFQEVLSVWKPV
;
A
#
# COMPACT_ATOMS: atom_id res chain seq x y z
N MET A 1 62.96 10.97 -46.83
CA MET A 1 61.91 11.66 -46.05
C MET A 1 60.58 11.72 -46.80
N GLU A 2 60.55 11.70 -48.14
CA GLU A 2 59.28 11.75 -48.90
C GLU A 2 58.46 10.46 -48.84
N ALA A 3 59.06 9.26 -48.92
CA ALA A 3 58.32 7.99 -48.87
C ALA A 3 57.54 7.75 -47.56
N PHE A 4 58.04 8.25 -46.42
CA PHE A 4 57.36 8.15 -45.13
C PHE A 4 56.18 9.13 -44.99
N SER A 5 56.11 10.15 -45.84
CA SER A 5 55.03 11.14 -45.86
C SER A 5 53.83 10.67 -46.68
N GLU A 6 54.09 9.95 -47.78
CA GLU A 6 53.04 9.45 -48.68
C GLU A 6 52.26 8.26 -48.08
N GLU A 7 52.94 7.40 -47.32
CA GLU A 7 52.29 6.24 -46.66
C GLU A 7 51.38 6.68 -45.51
N LYS A 8 51.79 7.68 -44.73
CA LYS A 8 50.94 8.32 -43.69
C LYS A 8 49.74 9.06 -44.29
N ALA A 9 49.91 9.69 -45.46
CA ALA A 9 48.82 10.35 -46.16
C ALA A 9 47.78 9.33 -46.67
N SER A 10 48.23 8.20 -47.23
CA SER A 10 47.35 7.14 -47.74
C SER A 10 46.56 6.42 -46.63
N GLN A 11 47.18 6.16 -45.48
CA GLN A 11 46.49 5.57 -44.31
C GLN A 11 45.46 6.53 -43.67
N ASN A 12 45.75 7.83 -43.66
CA ASN A 12 44.79 8.85 -43.20
C ASN A 12 43.61 9.01 -44.17
N LEU A 13 43.85 8.96 -45.49
CA LEU A 13 42.79 9.00 -46.51
C LEU A 13 41.84 7.79 -46.37
N SER A 14 42.38 6.58 -46.21
CA SER A 14 41.57 5.36 -46.00
C SER A 14 40.77 5.39 -44.70
N SER A 15 41.32 5.98 -43.63
CA SER A 15 40.61 6.12 -42.35
C SER A 15 39.49 7.16 -42.44
N GLN A 16 39.72 8.29 -43.11
CA GLN A 16 38.70 9.31 -43.35
C GLN A 16 37.59 8.84 -44.30
N GLU A 17 37.91 8.00 -45.29
CA GLU A 17 36.89 7.40 -46.17
C GLU A 17 35.98 6.44 -45.41
N ARG A 18 36.54 5.60 -44.52
CA ARG A 18 35.75 4.71 -43.64
C ARG A 18 34.88 5.46 -42.65
N GLU A 19 35.36 6.60 -42.15
CA GLU A 19 34.59 7.44 -41.23
C GLU A 19 33.46 8.18 -41.95
N ARG A 20 33.71 8.68 -43.16
CA ARG A 20 32.68 9.27 -44.04
C ARG A 20 31.66 8.25 -44.52
N GLU A 21 32.06 7.00 -44.74
CA GLU A 21 31.14 5.91 -45.10
C GLU A 21 30.22 5.54 -43.93
N ARG A 22 30.76 5.47 -42.70
CA ARG A 22 29.97 5.29 -41.46
C ARG A 22 29.04 6.46 -41.18
N GLU A 23 29.48 7.69 -41.46
CA GLU A 23 28.67 8.88 -41.29
C GLU A 23 27.55 8.96 -42.33
N ARG A 24 27.83 8.53 -43.58
CA ARG A 24 26.81 8.35 -44.64
C ARG A 24 25.84 7.22 -44.33
N GLU A 25 26.28 6.13 -43.72
CA GLU A 25 25.37 5.09 -43.20
C GLU A 25 24.47 5.64 -42.10
N ARG A 26 25.01 6.40 -41.14
CA ARG A 26 24.24 7.06 -40.08
C ARG A 26 23.30 8.15 -40.58
N GLU A 27 23.65 8.86 -41.65
CA GLU A 27 22.77 9.84 -42.30
C GLU A 27 21.68 9.15 -43.10
N ARG A 28 22.00 8.06 -43.82
CA ARG A 28 20.99 7.21 -44.48
C ARG A 28 20.05 6.62 -43.44
N GLU A 29 20.54 6.02 -42.35
CA GLU A 29 19.70 5.51 -41.26
C GLU A 29 18.74 6.59 -40.69
N ARG A 30 19.19 7.85 -40.62
CA ARG A 30 18.36 8.99 -40.18
C ARG A 30 17.30 9.42 -41.20
N GLU A 31 17.59 9.27 -42.50
CA GLU A 31 16.71 9.67 -43.60
C GLU A 31 15.52 8.70 -43.81
N TRP A 32 15.59 7.48 -43.26
CA TRP A 32 14.59 6.42 -43.45
C TRP A 32 13.74 6.08 -42.18
N MET A 33 13.73 6.95 -41.16
CA MET A 33 12.96 6.81 -39.90
C MET A 33 11.44 7.05 -40.04
N GLY A 34 10.82 6.64 -41.14
CA GLY A 34 9.37 6.78 -41.36
C GLY A 34 8.52 5.70 -40.68
N ASP A 35 9.11 4.52 -40.44
CA ASP A 35 8.41 3.31 -39.98
C ASP A 35 8.87 2.87 -38.57
N THR A 36 9.19 3.75 -37.64
CA THR A 36 9.66 3.33 -36.29
C THR A 36 8.56 3.34 -35.23
N LYS A 37 7.47 4.07 -35.48
CA LYS A 37 6.40 4.24 -34.50
C LYS A 37 5.48 3.03 -34.41
N VAL A 38 5.20 2.60 -33.17
CA VAL A 38 4.22 1.55 -32.85
C VAL A 38 2.97 2.20 -32.26
N GLU A 39 1.81 1.88 -32.81
CA GLU A 39 0.53 2.25 -32.22
C GLU A 39 0.17 1.23 -31.15
N THR A 40 -0.28 1.69 -29.99
CA THR A 40 -0.60 0.81 -28.87
C THR A 40 -1.95 1.11 -28.25
N ILE A 41 -2.65 0.05 -27.87
CA ILE A 41 -3.75 0.06 -26.90
C ILE A 41 -3.40 -0.95 -25.80
N SER A 42 -4.23 -1.08 -24.77
CA SER A 42 -3.89 -1.83 -23.54
C SER A 42 -3.26 -3.21 -23.80
N ARG A 43 -3.74 -3.97 -24.78
CA ARG A 43 -3.26 -5.33 -25.09
C ARG A 43 -2.64 -5.52 -26.47
N LEU A 44 -2.62 -4.50 -27.32
CA LEU A 44 -2.24 -4.65 -28.72
C LEU A 44 -1.21 -3.60 -29.09
N ALA A 45 -0.14 -4.04 -29.72
CA ALA A 45 0.84 -3.20 -30.39
C ALA A 45 0.78 -3.48 -31.89
N GLN A 46 0.50 -2.45 -32.69
CA GLN A 46 0.46 -2.50 -34.14
C GLN A 46 1.64 -1.71 -34.71
N TRP A 47 2.46 -2.37 -35.52
CA TRP A 47 3.56 -1.75 -36.24
C TRP A 47 3.36 -1.89 -37.75
N ARG A 48 3.21 -0.76 -38.43
CA ARG A 48 3.08 -0.70 -39.89
C ARG A 48 4.44 -0.40 -40.50
N ILE A 49 4.87 -1.25 -41.41
CA ILE A 49 6.12 -1.07 -42.14
C ILE A 49 5.79 -1.03 -43.63
N GLU A 50 6.12 0.10 -44.25
CA GLU A 50 5.83 0.34 -45.66
C GLU A 50 6.73 -0.50 -46.57
N ASN A 51 8.03 -0.59 -46.27
CA ASN A 51 8.99 -1.47 -46.95
C ASN A 51 10.28 -1.66 -46.11
N PHE A 52 10.96 -2.81 -46.25
CA PHE A 52 12.31 -3.01 -45.69
C PHE A 52 13.39 -2.18 -46.40
N GLY A 53 13.19 -1.86 -47.67
CA GLY A 53 14.23 -1.23 -48.48
C GLY A 53 15.50 -2.10 -48.52
N PRO A 54 16.72 -1.50 -48.48
CA PRO A 54 17.98 -2.24 -48.46
C PRO A 54 18.38 -2.76 -47.07
N CYS A 55 17.65 -2.39 -46.00
CA CYS A 55 18.02 -2.74 -44.63
C CYS A 55 17.77 -4.23 -44.34
N SER A 56 18.75 -4.88 -43.72
CA SER A 56 18.62 -6.25 -43.21
C SER A 56 17.88 -6.32 -41.86
N PHE A 57 17.59 -5.17 -41.24
CA PHE A 57 17.04 -5.09 -39.90
C PHE A 57 16.17 -3.84 -39.74
N LYS A 58 15.08 -3.94 -38.98
CA LYS A 58 14.29 -2.79 -38.49
C LYS A 58 13.98 -2.97 -37.01
N LYS A 59 14.04 -1.87 -36.27
CA LYS A 59 13.65 -1.78 -34.86
C LYS A 59 12.66 -0.63 -34.67
N SER A 60 11.65 -0.87 -33.86
CA SER A 60 10.67 0.13 -33.49
C SER A 60 11.21 1.06 -32.40
N ASP A 61 10.62 2.25 -32.29
CA ASP A 61 10.74 3.09 -31.11
C ASP A 61 10.22 2.36 -29.88
N PRO A 62 10.73 2.68 -28.67
CA PRO A 62 10.19 2.13 -27.44
C PRO A 62 8.71 2.50 -27.25
N PHE A 63 7.90 1.53 -26.86
CA PHE A 63 6.48 1.73 -26.54
C PHE A 63 6.11 1.06 -25.21
N LYS A 64 4.97 1.44 -24.61
CA LYS A 64 4.53 0.89 -23.33
C LYS A 64 3.37 -0.08 -23.47
N VAL A 65 3.49 -1.23 -22.82
CA VAL A 65 2.39 -2.19 -22.58
C VAL A 65 2.44 -2.60 -21.11
N GLY A 66 1.36 -2.32 -20.38
CA GLY A 66 1.38 -2.38 -18.91
C GLY A 66 2.38 -1.38 -18.31
N ILE A 67 3.22 -1.85 -17.37
CA ILE A 67 4.28 -1.03 -16.74
C ILE A 67 5.64 -1.10 -17.47
N TRP A 68 5.72 -1.83 -18.57
CA TRP A 68 6.98 -2.18 -19.23
C TRP A 68 7.22 -1.37 -20.51
N ASN A 69 8.49 -1.11 -20.80
CA ASN A 69 8.92 -0.55 -22.08
C ASN A 69 9.34 -1.69 -23.01
N TRP A 70 8.80 -1.70 -24.21
CA TRP A 70 8.99 -2.71 -25.23
C TRP A 70 9.57 -2.08 -26.49
N HIS A 71 10.22 -2.88 -27.32
CA HIS A 71 10.52 -2.54 -28.71
C HIS A 71 10.28 -3.78 -29.57
N LEU A 72 9.87 -3.59 -30.83
CA LEU A 72 9.79 -4.66 -31.81
C LEU A 72 11.02 -4.61 -32.71
N SER A 73 11.59 -5.76 -33.00
CA SER A 73 12.77 -5.90 -33.85
C SER A 73 12.53 -7.01 -34.86
N ILE A 74 12.82 -6.75 -36.13
CA ILE A 74 12.66 -7.72 -37.22
C ILE A 74 13.94 -7.75 -38.05
N GLU A 75 14.42 -8.95 -38.33
CA GLU A 75 15.64 -9.16 -39.10
C GLU A 75 15.36 -10.01 -40.35
N ARG A 76 15.96 -9.59 -41.46
CA ARG A 76 15.88 -10.22 -42.77
C ARG A 76 17.04 -11.22 -42.89
N ASN A 77 16.72 -12.51 -42.98
CA ASN A 77 17.62 -13.64 -43.21
C ASN A 77 18.78 -13.82 -42.21
N LEU A 78 18.64 -14.77 -41.26
CA LEU A 78 19.79 -15.46 -40.68
C LEU A 78 19.48 -16.95 -40.47
N TYR A 79 20.46 -17.79 -40.80
CA TYR A 79 20.47 -19.23 -40.54
C TYR A 79 20.46 -19.50 -39.03
N GLU A 80 19.88 -20.65 -38.65
CA GLU A 80 19.66 -21.13 -37.28
C GLU A 80 20.68 -20.63 -36.25
N LYS A 81 20.22 -19.84 -35.28
CA LYS A 81 20.99 -19.41 -34.12
C LYS A 81 20.31 -19.88 -32.84
N LEU A 82 21.07 -20.51 -31.96
CA LEU A 82 20.58 -20.99 -30.66
C LEU A 82 20.33 -19.79 -29.73
N LEU A 83 19.07 -19.57 -29.35
CA LEU A 83 18.62 -18.49 -28.46
C LEU A 83 19.14 -18.72 -27.03
N ARG A 84 19.66 -17.70 -26.35
CA ARG A 84 20.26 -17.82 -25.01
C ARG A 84 19.81 -16.73 -24.01
N THR A 85 19.18 -15.64 -24.44
CA THR A 85 18.86 -14.47 -23.60
C THR A 85 17.52 -13.80 -23.94
N THR A 86 16.98 -12.97 -23.04
CA THR A 86 15.68 -12.26 -23.22
C THR A 86 15.67 -11.23 -24.36
N ASP A 87 16.83 -10.85 -24.88
CA ASP A 87 16.97 -9.99 -26.06
C ASP A 87 16.70 -10.72 -27.38
N ASP A 88 16.44 -12.04 -27.34
CA ASP A 88 16.35 -12.92 -28.52
C ASP A 88 14.91 -13.08 -29.08
N CYS A 89 13.95 -12.22 -28.72
CA CYS A 89 12.59 -12.23 -29.32
C CYS A 89 12.60 -11.59 -30.72
N VAL A 90 13.24 -12.24 -31.69
CA VAL A 90 13.34 -11.78 -33.08
C VAL A 90 12.44 -12.64 -33.98
N TRP A 91 11.57 -12.00 -34.76
CA TRP A 91 10.74 -12.68 -35.77
C TRP A 91 11.45 -12.61 -37.12
N HIS A 92 11.55 -13.75 -37.80
CA HIS A 92 12.13 -13.84 -39.14
C HIS A 92 11.03 -13.81 -40.19
N VAL A 93 11.20 -12.98 -41.22
CA VAL A 93 10.25 -12.84 -42.34
C VAL A 93 10.93 -13.23 -43.64
N ASP A 94 10.23 -13.96 -44.51
CA ASP A 94 10.73 -14.38 -45.82
C ASP A 94 11.11 -13.15 -46.67
N SER A 95 12.36 -13.13 -47.12
CA SER A 95 12.99 -12.03 -47.86
C SER A 95 12.46 -11.81 -49.28
N SER A 96 11.56 -12.67 -49.77
CA SER A 96 10.96 -12.59 -51.11
C SER A 96 9.73 -11.68 -51.21
N PHE A 97 9.21 -11.18 -50.07
CA PHE A 97 8.03 -10.33 -50.05
C PHE A 97 8.34 -8.88 -50.46
N HIS A 98 7.61 -8.36 -51.45
CA HIS A 98 7.71 -6.99 -51.91
C HIS A 98 6.36 -6.29 -51.69
N GLY A 99 6.20 -5.62 -50.53
CA GLY A 99 4.96 -4.92 -50.19
C GLY A 99 4.91 -4.39 -48.75
N ARG A 100 3.87 -3.62 -48.44
CA ARG A 100 3.54 -3.14 -47.10
C ARG A 100 3.13 -4.32 -46.22
N PHE A 101 3.61 -4.35 -44.99
CA PHE A 101 3.18 -5.33 -44.00
C PHE A 101 2.82 -4.63 -42.68
N THR A 102 1.85 -5.20 -41.98
CA THR A 102 1.41 -4.76 -40.65
C THR A 102 1.63 -5.92 -39.70
N ILE A 103 2.28 -5.64 -38.57
CA ILE A 103 2.52 -6.61 -37.52
C ILE A 103 1.67 -6.22 -36.33
N ASP A 104 0.81 -7.16 -35.94
CA ASP A 104 -0.04 -7.06 -34.76
C ASP A 104 0.48 -8.02 -33.70
N VAL A 105 0.87 -7.47 -32.55
CA VAL A 105 1.27 -8.24 -31.38
C VAL A 105 0.23 -8.03 -30.28
N GLU A 106 -0.56 -9.06 -30.03
CA GLU A 106 -1.56 -9.06 -28.95
C GLU A 106 -1.06 -9.83 -27.73
N PHE A 107 -1.06 -9.17 -26.58
CA PHE A 107 -0.67 -9.72 -25.29
C PHE A 107 -1.91 -10.22 -24.54
N LEU A 108 -2.20 -11.51 -24.67
CA LEU A 108 -3.39 -12.14 -24.07
C LEU A 108 -3.22 -12.37 -22.56
N ASP A 109 -2.07 -12.91 -22.13
CA ASP A 109 -1.83 -13.35 -20.75
C ASP A 109 -0.42 -12.99 -20.25
N LEU A 110 -0.12 -11.69 -20.24
CA LEU A 110 1.15 -11.18 -19.70
C LEU A 110 1.12 -11.24 -18.16
N LYS A 111 2.06 -11.97 -17.56
CA LYS A 111 2.15 -12.18 -16.11
C LYS A 111 3.49 -11.72 -15.52
N ILE A 112 3.49 -11.35 -14.24
CA ILE A 112 4.67 -11.00 -13.45
C ILE A 112 4.92 -12.07 -12.40
N CYS A 113 6.14 -12.60 -12.37
CA CYS A 113 6.64 -13.44 -11.29
C CYS A 113 7.27 -12.58 -10.18
N PRO A 114 6.85 -12.71 -8.91
CA PRO A 114 7.49 -12.01 -7.80
C PRO A 114 8.96 -12.42 -7.63
N LEU A 115 9.84 -11.47 -7.30
CA LEU A 115 11.27 -11.70 -7.02
C LEU A 115 11.50 -12.64 -5.83
N THR A 116 10.54 -12.73 -4.92
CA THR A 116 10.60 -13.54 -3.70
C THR A 116 10.18 -15.00 -3.92
N GLY A 117 9.91 -15.40 -5.16
CA GLY A 117 9.25 -16.67 -5.48
C GLY A 117 7.74 -16.59 -5.20
N GLY A 118 6.93 -17.08 -6.13
CA GLY A 118 5.47 -17.03 -6.06
C GLY A 118 4.83 -17.31 -7.44
N GLU A 119 3.51 -17.48 -7.47
CA GLU A 119 2.77 -17.66 -8.72
C GLU A 119 2.76 -16.38 -9.57
N ALA A 120 2.83 -16.55 -10.89
CA ALA A 120 2.82 -15.45 -11.83
C ALA A 120 1.42 -14.80 -11.88
N SER A 121 1.34 -13.49 -11.66
CA SER A 121 0.07 -12.74 -11.61
C SER A 121 -0.14 -11.88 -12.87
N PRO A 122 -1.37 -11.74 -13.40
CA PRO A 122 -1.63 -10.93 -14.59
C PRO A 122 -1.26 -9.46 -14.37
N VAL A 123 -0.68 -8.81 -15.40
CA VAL A 123 -0.44 -7.35 -15.37
C VAL A 123 -1.71 -6.52 -15.58
N TRP A 124 -2.80 -7.19 -15.96
CA TRP A 124 -4.09 -6.57 -16.22
C TRP A 124 -4.86 -6.36 -14.92
N PRO A 125 -5.85 -5.43 -14.88
CA PRO A 125 -6.71 -5.27 -13.72
C PRO A 125 -7.31 -6.62 -13.31
N THR A 126 -7.06 -7.00 -12.07
CA THR A 126 -7.58 -8.22 -11.48
C THR A 126 -8.80 -7.90 -10.63
N ASP A 127 -9.52 -8.93 -10.20
CA ASP A 127 -10.61 -8.79 -9.23
C ASP A 127 -10.13 -8.03 -7.97
N ALA A 128 -8.89 -8.26 -7.52
CA ALA A 128 -8.29 -7.52 -6.41
C ALA A 128 -8.14 -6.02 -6.69
N THR A 129 -7.77 -5.64 -7.92
CA THR A 129 -7.69 -4.22 -8.33
C THR A 129 -9.07 -3.57 -8.30
N MET A 130 -10.08 -4.24 -8.88
CA MET A 130 -11.46 -3.73 -8.89
C MET A 130 -12.04 -3.65 -7.46
N GLN A 131 -11.76 -4.66 -6.63
CA GLN A 131 -12.19 -4.66 -5.23
C GLN A 131 -11.58 -3.47 -4.47
N SER A 132 -10.28 -3.23 -4.61
CA SER A 132 -9.60 -2.07 -4.00
C SER A 132 -10.23 -0.73 -4.43
N ILE A 133 -10.47 -0.53 -5.72
CA ILE A 133 -11.12 0.69 -6.24
C ILE A 133 -12.54 0.84 -5.69
N SER A 134 -13.31 -0.25 -5.64
CA SER A 134 -14.67 -0.25 -5.12
C SER A 134 -14.72 0.06 -3.63
N THR A 135 -13.80 -0.50 -2.83
CA THR A 135 -13.65 -0.24 -1.39
C THR A 135 -13.32 1.24 -1.16
N GLN A 136 -12.33 1.78 -1.86
CA GLN A 136 -11.95 3.20 -1.73
C GLN A 136 -13.11 4.14 -2.10
N THR A 137 -13.85 3.83 -3.17
CA THR A 137 -15.03 4.60 -3.58
C THR A 137 -16.12 4.52 -2.50
N THR A 138 -16.36 3.35 -1.93
CA THR A 138 -17.35 3.14 -0.87
C THR A 138 -16.98 3.92 0.40
N LEU A 139 -15.73 3.86 0.84
CA LEU A 139 -15.24 4.62 2.00
C LEU A 139 -15.41 6.14 1.80
N LYS A 140 -15.11 6.66 0.60
CA LYS A 140 -15.37 8.08 0.28
C LYS A 140 -16.85 8.45 0.39
N CYS A 141 -17.75 7.56 -0.03
CA CYS A 141 -19.19 7.78 0.12
C CYS A 141 -19.61 7.81 1.60
N LEU A 142 -19.12 6.87 2.41
CA LEU A 142 -19.40 6.83 3.85
C LEU A 142 -18.84 8.08 4.56
N SER A 143 -17.60 8.47 4.28
CA SER A 143 -16.97 9.72 4.78
C SER A 143 -17.88 10.92 4.54
N ARG A 144 -18.37 11.07 3.30
CA ARG A 144 -19.28 12.16 2.93
C ARG A 144 -20.62 12.10 3.66
N MET A 145 -21.17 10.92 3.93
CA MET A 145 -22.39 10.80 4.72
C MET A 145 -22.21 11.42 6.11
N LEU A 146 -21.06 11.21 6.74
CA LEU A 146 -20.74 11.79 8.04
C LEU A 146 -20.48 13.30 7.96
N GLU A 147 -19.59 13.73 7.06
CA GLU A 147 -19.16 15.12 6.90
C GLU A 147 -20.31 16.06 6.50
N ASP A 148 -21.06 15.66 5.47
CA ASP A 148 -22.19 16.44 4.94
C ASP A 148 -23.49 16.14 5.70
N SER A 149 -23.47 15.23 6.68
CA SER A 149 -24.64 14.78 7.46
C SER A 149 -25.81 14.27 6.60
N ILE A 150 -25.52 13.68 5.43
CA ILE A 150 -26.51 13.26 4.43
C ILE A 150 -27.40 12.16 4.99
N LEU A 151 -28.67 12.46 5.24
CA LEU A 151 -29.67 11.52 5.77
C LEU A 151 -29.32 10.94 7.16
N SER A 152 -28.62 11.72 7.98
CA SER A 152 -28.42 11.38 9.39
C SER A 152 -29.77 11.22 10.11
N ASP A 153 -29.87 10.19 10.95
CA ASP A 153 -31.11 9.76 11.61
C ASP A 153 -30.94 9.56 13.14
N VAL A 154 -29.77 9.93 13.67
CA VAL A 154 -29.49 9.98 15.10
C VAL A 154 -28.59 11.18 15.45
N THR A 155 -28.89 11.81 16.58
CA THR A 155 -28.05 12.85 17.21
C THR A 155 -27.35 12.27 18.43
N ILE A 156 -26.04 12.47 18.52
CA ILE A 156 -25.19 12.06 19.64
C ILE A 156 -24.87 13.29 20.48
N HIS A 157 -25.29 13.31 21.73
CA HIS A 157 -24.83 14.30 22.71
C HIS A 157 -23.53 13.82 23.34
N THR A 158 -22.50 14.67 23.28
CA THR A 158 -21.20 14.46 23.92
C THR A 158 -21.09 15.37 25.14
N ALA A 159 -20.00 15.25 25.90
CA ALA A 159 -19.76 16.06 27.09
C ALA A 159 -19.85 17.58 26.83
N ASP A 160 -19.49 18.01 25.63
CA ASP A 160 -19.27 19.41 25.23
C ASP A 160 -19.87 19.77 23.87
N GLY A 161 -20.77 18.93 23.31
CA GLY A 161 -21.33 19.20 22.00
C GLY A 161 -22.31 18.13 21.48
N THR A 162 -22.60 18.23 20.19
CA THR A 162 -23.48 17.29 19.49
C THR A 162 -22.92 16.90 18.13
N LEU A 163 -23.16 15.66 17.72
CA LEU A 163 -22.78 15.12 16.42
C LEU A 163 -23.98 14.42 15.77
N ALA A 164 -24.06 14.47 14.44
CA ALA A 164 -25.05 13.71 13.68
C ALA A 164 -24.41 12.41 13.16
N ALA A 165 -25.16 11.32 13.16
CA ALA A 165 -24.69 10.03 12.67
C ALA A 165 -25.85 9.20 12.10
N HIS A 166 -25.56 7.93 11.77
CA HIS A 166 -26.52 7.03 11.16
C HIS A 166 -26.68 5.76 11.99
N LYS A 167 -27.90 5.46 12.44
CA LYS A 167 -28.25 4.26 13.21
C LYS A 167 -27.80 3.00 12.49
N ALA A 168 -27.93 2.95 11.16
CA ALA A 168 -27.52 1.80 10.35
C ALA A 168 -26.02 1.51 10.45
N ILE A 169 -25.17 2.53 10.36
CA ILE A 169 -23.71 2.39 10.47
C ILE A 169 -23.33 1.99 11.89
N LEU A 170 -23.82 2.72 12.89
CA LEU A 170 -23.56 2.40 14.30
C LEU A 170 -23.99 0.96 14.66
N SER A 171 -25.17 0.53 14.21
CA SER A 171 -25.68 -0.83 14.44
C SER A 171 -24.90 -1.91 13.70
N ALA A 172 -24.39 -1.61 12.50
CA ALA A 172 -23.57 -2.55 11.75
C ALA A 172 -22.19 -2.73 12.39
N SER A 173 -21.66 -1.68 13.02
CA SER A 173 -20.36 -1.71 13.69
C SER A 173 -20.40 -2.22 15.14
N SER A 174 -21.57 -2.28 15.78
CA SER A 174 -21.71 -2.63 17.20
C SER A 174 -23.06 -3.28 17.51
N ASN A 175 -23.01 -4.46 18.13
CA ASN A 175 -24.21 -5.13 18.66
C ASN A 175 -24.87 -4.34 19.80
N VAL A 176 -24.10 -3.55 20.55
CA VAL A 176 -24.62 -2.66 21.61
C VAL A 176 -25.47 -1.57 20.99
N PHE A 177 -24.96 -0.84 19.98
CA PHE A 177 -25.76 0.16 19.25
C PHE A 177 -26.96 -0.47 18.55
N LYS A 178 -26.79 -1.64 17.92
CA LYS A 178 -27.90 -2.37 17.30
C LYS A 178 -29.05 -2.64 18.28
N SER A 179 -28.70 -3.11 19.48
CA SER A 179 -29.67 -3.41 20.54
C SER A 179 -30.31 -2.12 21.07
N MET A 180 -29.52 -1.06 21.26
CA MET A 180 -29.96 0.27 21.69
C MET A 180 -31.05 0.84 20.76
N PHE A 181 -30.94 0.63 19.45
CA PHE A 181 -31.91 1.15 18.48
C PHE A 181 -33.07 0.20 18.15
N HIS A 182 -32.97 -1.09 18.46
CA HIS A 182 -34.04 -2.08 18.19
C HIS A 182 -35.12 -2.12 19.27
N HIS A 183 -34.72 -2.06 20.54
CA HIS A 183 -35.65 -2.14 21.66
C HIS A 183 -36.45 -0.84 21.81
N ASP A 184 -37.66 -0.93 22.39
CA ASP A 184 -38.51 0.23 22.73
C ASP A 184 -37.92 1.00 23.92
N LEU A 185 -36.71 1.50 23.73
CA LEU A 185 -35.98 2.35 24.63
C LEU A 185 -36.15 3.81 24.17
N LYS A 186 -35.90 4.75 25.09
CA LYS A 186 -36.09 6.19 24.83
C LYS A 186 -35.34 6.66 23.59
N GLU A 187 -34.19 6.06 23.30
CA GLU A 187 -33.28 6.33 22.19
C GLU A 187 -33.92 6.03 20.82
N LYS A 188 -34.79 5.01 20.74
CA LYS A 188 -35.54 4.67 19.51
C LYS A 188 -36.55 5.75 19.17
N GLU A 189 -37.24 6.29 20.16
CA GLU A 189 -38.26 7.33 20.00
C GLU A 189 -37.65 8.73 19.82
N SER A 190 -36.59 9.05 20.57
CA SER A 190 -35.95 10.37 20.57
C SER A 190 -34.96 10.59 19.43
N SER A 191 -34.54 9.52 18.74
CA SER A 191 -33.42 9.54 17.77
C SER A 191 -32.17 10.23 18.34
N THR A 192 -31.94 10.08 19.64
CA THR A 192 -30.90 10.78 20.38
C THR A 192 -30.21 9.81 21.33
N ILE A 193 -28.88 9.84 21.38
CA ILE A 193 -28.07 9.07 22.32
C ILE A 193 -27.10 9.98 23.09
N HIS A 194 -26.72 9.58 24.30
CA HIS A 194 -25.82 10.32 25.17
C HIS A 194 -24.51 9.56 25.39
N ILE A 195 -23.39 10.19 25.07
CA ILE A 195 -22.02 9.70 25.25
C ILE A 195 -21.26 10.76 26.06
N ASP A 196 -21.66 10.90 27.32
CA ASP A 196 -21.17 11.95 28.21
C ASP A 196 -19.70 11.72 28.66
N ASP A 197 -19.16 10.52 28.44
CA ASP A 197 -17.78 10.12 28.74
C ASP A 197 -16.78 10.45 27.62
N MET A 198 -17.23 11.11 26.54
CA MET A 198 -16.36 11.55 25.45
C MET A 198 -16.55 13.03 25.15
N SER A 199 -15.45 13.72 24.84
CA SER A 199 -15.52 15.02 24.16
C SER A 199 -16.02 14.86 22.73
N ARG A 200 -16.50 15.96 22.14
CA ARG A 200 -16.95 16.02 20.75
C ARG A 200 -15.85 15.57 19.79
N GLU A 201 -14.60 15.98 20.04
CA GLU A 201 -13.46 15.58 19.20
C GLU A 201 -13.19 14.07 19.28
N SER A 202 -13.13 13.50 20.48
CA SER A 202 -12.92 12.05 20.65
C SER A 202 -14.07 11.23 20.07
N CYS A 203 -15.31 11.70 20.22
CA CYS A 203 -16.48 11.06 19.64
C CYS A 203 -16.47 11.19 18.10
N MET A 204 -16.00 12.31 17.55
CA MET A 204 -15.80 12.44 16.11
C MET A 204 -14.75 11.44 15.62
N ALA A 205 -13.64 11.25 16.34
CA ALA A 205 -12.65 10.23 15.98
C ALA A 205 -13.25 8.81 15.98
N LEU A 206 -14.12 8.49 16.94
CA LEU A 206 -14.86 7.22 16.96
C LEU A 206 -15.73 7.08 15.70
N LEU A 207 -16.52 8.10 15.37
CA LEU A 207 -17.33 8.09 14.15
C LEU A 207 -16.43 7.94 12.93
N SER A 208 -15.35 8.71 12.83
CA SER A 208 -14.44 8.62 11.69
C SER A 208 -13.85 7.21 11.51
N TYR A 209 -13.61 6.48 12.61
CA TYR A 209 -13.23 5.07 12.53
C TYR A 209 -14.35 4.22 11.92
N LEU A 210 -15.59 4.37 12.41
CA LEU A 210 -16.74 3.57 11.94
C LEU A 210 -17.14 3.88 10.48
N TYR A 211 -16.91 5.11 10.02
CA TYR A 211 -17.11 5.53 8.63
C TYR A 211 -15.88 5.29 7.74
N GLY A 212 -14.77 4.83 8.33
CA GLY A 212 -13.56 4.42 7.62
C GLY A 212 -12.74 5.58 7.02
N ASN A 213 -12.77 6.75 7.65
CA ASN A 213 -12.01 7.94 7.26
C ASN A 213 -11.10 8.49 8.38
N ILE A 214 -10.91 7.74 9.47
CA ILE A 214 -9.99 8.13 10.55
C ILE A 214 -8.55 8.25 10.05
N THR A 215 -7.86 9.31 10.48
CA THR A 215 -6.44 9.51 10.22
C THR A 215 -5.59 8.91 11.34
N GLN A 216 -4.33 8.59 11.05
CA GLN A 216 -3.41 8.10 12.09
C GLN A 216 -3.22 9.13 13.21
N GLU A 217 -3.18 10.42 12.88
CA GLU A 217 -3.05 11.51 13.85
C GLU A 217 -4.23 11.56 14.81
N ASP A 218 -5.47 11.54 14.29
CA ASP A 218 -6.68 11.53 15.11
C ASP A 218 -6.78 10.27 15.96
N PHE A 219 -6.45 9.11 15.38
CA PHE A 219 -6.43 7.85 16.12
C PHE A 219 -5.45 7.93 17.30
N TRP A 220 -4.21 8.37 17.07
CA TRP A 220 -3.18 8.47 18.11
C TRP A 220 -3.57 9.46 19.20
N LYS A 221 -4.11 10.63 18.83
CA LYS A 221 -4.56 11.66 19.76
C LYS A 221 -5.68 11.17 20.67
N HIS A 222 -6.59 10.33 20.15
CA HIS A 222 -7.81 9.93 20.85
C HIS A 222 -7.84 8.46 21.31
N ARG A 223 -6.78 7.67 21.10
CA ARG A 223 -6.76 6.20 21.31
C ARG A 223 -7.22 5.71 22.67
N LEU A 224 -6.99 6.44 23.77
CA LEU A 224 -7.48 6.05 25.10
C LEU A 224 -9.01 6.18 25.21
N ALA A 225 -9.56 7.29 24.70
CA ALA A 225 -11.01 7.48 24.64
C ALA A 225 -11.66 6.47 23.66
N LEU A 226 -10.99 6.18 22.55
CA LEU A 226 -11.42 5.15 21.60
C LEU A 226 -11.41 3.75 22.22
N LEU A 227 -10.40 3.42 23.04
CA LEU A 227 -10.34 2.15 23.76
C LEU A 227 -11.54 1.99 24.72
N GLY A 228 -11.83 3.02 25.51
CA GLY A 228 -12.99 3.03 26.40
C GLY A 228 -14.31 2.86 25.64
N ALA A 229 -14.48 3.59 24.54
CA ALA A 229 -15.65 3.47 23.67
C ALA A 229 -15.75 2.08 23.02
N ALA A 230 -14.64 1.54 22.52
CA ALA A 230 -14.59 0.23 21.89
C ALA A 230 -14.99 -0.88 22.87
N ASN A 231 -14.56 -0.79 24.12
CA ASN A 231 -14.97 -1.72 25.16
C ASN A 231 -16.46 -1.54 25.53
N LYS A 232 -16.92 -0.29 25.70
CA LYS A 232 -18.32 0.03 26.05
C LYS A 232 -19.33 -0.42 24.99
N TYR A 233 -18.98 -0.25 23.72
CA TYR A 233 -19.84 -0.55 22.58
C TYR A 233 -19.48 -1.86 21.89
N ASP A 234 -18.60 -2.69 22.47
CA ASP A 234 -18.22 -4.00 21.93
C ASP A 234 -17.73 -3.95 20.46
N ILE A 235 -16.78 -3.05 20.18
CA ILE A 235 -16.15 -2.87 18.86
C ILE A 235 -14.77 -3.54 18.91
N THR A 236 -14.74 -4.85 18.71
CA THR A 236 -13.56 -5.69 18.94
C THR A 236 -12.34 -5.27 18.13
N ASP A 237 -12.51 -4.93 16.85
CA ASP A 237 -11.41 -4.55 15.96
C ASP A 237 -10.76 -3.23 16.38
N LEU A 238 -11.56 -2.27 16.86
CA LEU A 238 -11.05 -1.00 17.39
C LEU A 238 -10.30 -1.22 18.70
N LYS A 239 -10.84 -2.07 19.59
CA LYS A 239 -10.19 -2.43 20.85
C LYS A 239 -8.81 -3.06 20.60
N ALA A 240 -8.72 -3.98 19.65
CA ALA A 240 -7.46 -4.61 19.26
C ALA A 240 -6.48 -3.61 18.63
N ALA A 241 -6.95 -2.71 17.77
CA ALA A 241 -6.10 -1.65 17.20
C ALA A 241 -5.55 -0.70 18.28
N CYS A 242 -6.36 -0.34 19.28
CA CYS A 242 -5.91 0.44 20.42
C CYS A 242 -4.87 -0.32 21.26
N GLU A 243 -5.07 -1.62 21.51
CA GLU A 243 -4.11 -2.46 22.22
C GLU A 243 -2.73 -2.48 21.54
N GLU A 244 -2.69 -2.73 20.23
CA GLU A 244 -1.44 -2.75 19.46
C GLU A 244 -0.77 -1.37 19.48
N SER A 245 -1.52 -0.28 19.25
CA SER A 245 -0.95 1.07 19.28
C SER A 245 -0.41 1.47 20.66
N LEU A 246 -1.08 1.07 21.74
CA LEU A 246 -0.59 1.27 23.11
C LEU A 246 0.60 0.36 23.46
N MET A 247 0.92 -0.65 22.64
CA MET A 247 2.13 -1.44 22.83
C MET A 247 3.35 -0.79 22.18
N GLU A 248 3.16 -0.12 21.03
CA GLU A 248 4.25 0.42 20.20
C GLU A 248 5.12 1.47 20.92
N ASP A 249 4.55 2.27 21.82
CA ASP A 249 5.22 3.40 22.47
C ASP A 249 5.25 3.30 24.01
N ILE A 250 5.32 2.08 24.56
CA ILE A 250 5.48 1.85 26.01
C ILE A 250 6.79 2.49 26.48
N ASN A 251 6.73 3.26 27.56
CA ASN A 251 7.89 3.85 28.22
C ASN A 251 7.63 4.08 29.72
N SER A 252 8.67 4.48 30.46
CA SER A 252 8.58 4.72 31.91
C SER A 252 7.52 5.75 32.30
N GLY A 253 7.26 6.75 31.46
CA GLY A 253 6.26 7.79 31.72
C GLY A 253 4.81 7.32 31.60
N ASN A 254 4.53 6.18 30.94
CA ASN A 254 3.16 5.73 30.67
C ASN A 254 2.87 4.27 31.05
N VAL A 255 3.90 3.47 31.38
CA VAL A 255 3.75 2.01 31.55
C VAL A 255 2.79 1.62 32.68
N LEU A 256 2.78 2.39 33.79
CA LEU A 256 1.89 2.10 34.92
C LEU A 256 0.42 2.40 34.60
N GLU A 257 0.15 3.52 33.92
CA GLU A 257 -1.19 3.84 33.43
C GLU A 257 -1.66 2.79 32.43
N ARG A 258 -0.81 2.42 31.46
CA ARG A 258 -1.14 1.36 30.49
C ARG A 258 -1.38 0.01 31.11
N LEU A 259 -0.66 -0.35 32.17
CA LEU A 259 -0.89 -1.59 32.90
C LEU A 259 -2.26 -1.58 33.59
N GLN A 260 -2.66 -0.44 34.16
CA GLN A 260 -3.99 -0.26 34.73
C GLN A 260 -5.09 -0.39 33.66
N GLU A 261 -4.92 0.27 32.51
CA GLU A 261 -5.87 0.18 31.40
C GLU A 261 -5.94 -1.24 30.82
N ALA A 262 -4.80 -1.92 30.71
CA ALA A 262 -4.73 -3.28 30.24
C ALA A 262 -5.48 -4.25 31.16
N TRP A 263 -5.39 -4.04 32.47
CA TRP A 263 -6.18 -4.78 33.45
C TRP A 263 -7.68 -4.46 33.32
N LEU A 264 -8.04 -3.17 33.33
CA LEU A 264 -9.43 -2.71 33.30
C LEU A 264 -10.18 -3.21 32.06
N TYR A 265 -9.52 -3.15 30.89
CA TYR A 265 -10.11 -3.54 29.62
C TYR A 265 -9.73 -4.97 29.18
N GLN A 266 -9.04 -5.75 30.01
CA GLN A 266 -8.64 -7.14 29.70
C GLN A 266 -7.83 -7.24 28.39
N LEU A 267 -6.81 -6.39 28.26
CA LEU A 267 -5.88 -6.34 27.13
C LEU A 267 -4.63 -7.17 27.43
N GLU A 268 -4.71 -8.48 27.18
CA GLU A 268 -3.68 -9.44 27.58
C GLU A 268 -2.31 -9.19 26.92
N LYS A 269 -2.28 -8.74 25.67
CA LYS A 269 -1.01 -8.45 24.99
C LYS A 269 -0.36 -7.21 25.59
N LEU A 270 -1.14 -6.14 25.81
CA LEU A 270 -0.64 -4.91 26.43
C LEU A 270 -0.17 -5.17 27.86
N LYS A 271 -0.95 -5.91 28.67
CA LYS A 271 -0.58 -6.29 30.04
C LYS A 271 0.76 -7.01 30.05
N ARG A 272 0.93 -8.02 29.20
CA ARG A 272 2.21 -8.75 29.08
C ARG A 272 3.35 -7.84 28.66
N GLY A 273 3.13 -6.95 27.68
CA GLY A 273 4.12 -5.97 27.24
C GLY A 273 4.58 -5.05 28.38
N CYS A 274 3.64 -4.55 29.18
CA CYS A 274 3.93 -3.72 30.36
C CYS A 274 4.72 -4.49 31.42
N LEU A 275 4.33 -5.74 31.75
CA LEU A 275 5.03 -6.57 32.73
C LEU A 275 6.45 -6.91 32.26
N MET A 276 6.62 -7.29 30.99
CA MET A 276 7.94 -7.54 30.38
C MET A 276 8.82 -6.28 30.41
N TYR A 277 8.25 -5.11 30.11
CA TYR A 277 8.97 -3.84 30.21
C TYR A 277 9.45 -3.57 31.65
N LEU A 278 8.56 -3.70 32.63
CA LEU A 278 8.86 -3.40 34.03
C LEU A 278 9.86 -4.39 34.65
N PHE A 279 9.65 -5.69 34.47
CA PHE A 279 10.36 -6.72 35.21
C PHE A 279 11.49 -7.36 34.41
N ASP A 280 11.22 -7.85 33.19
CA ASP A 280 12.22 -8.55 32.39
C ASP A 280 13.31 -7.58 31.89
N PHE A 281 12.92 -6.37 31.49
CA PHE A 281 13.87 -5.34 31.09
C PHE A 281 14.37 -4.48 32.27
N GLY A 282 13.89 -4.77 33.49
CA GLY A 282 14.32 -4.10 34.70
C GLY A 282 13.97 -2.61 34.78
N LYS A 283 12.97 -2.15 34.02
CA LYS A 283 12.55 -0.73 33.99
C LYS A 283 11.70 -0.30 35.18
N ILE A 284 11.39 -1.22 36.10
CA ILE A 284 10.75 -0.90 37.37
C ILE A 284 11.52 0.17 38.19
N TYR A 285 12.84 0.26 38.03
CA TYR A 285 13.64 1.28 38.72
C TYR A 285 13.40 2.70 38.18
N ASP A 286 12.97 2.82 36.92
CA ASP A 286 12.71 4.10 36.25
C ASP A 286 11.35 4.71 36.69
N VAL A 287 10.52 3.95 37.42
CA VAL A 287 9.17 4.34 37.89
C VAL A 287 9.02 4.24 39.42
N ARG A 288 10.14 4.29 40.15
CA ARG A 288 10.17 4.02 41.60
C ARG A 288 9.31 4.99 42.41
N ASP A 289 9.23 6.25 41.99
CA ASP A 289 8.52 7.29 42.73
C ASP A 289 7.00 7.16 42.51
N GLU A 290 6.59 6.70 41.33
CA GLU A 290 5.21 6.51 40.91
C GLU A 290 4.63 5.16 41.34
N ILE A 291 5.45 4.11 41.46
CA ILE A 291 4.95 2.76 41.76
C ILE A 291 4.22 2.68 43.11
N SER A 292 4.64 3.51 44.07
CA SER A 292 4.01 3.61 45.39
C SER A 292 2.62 4.25 45.33
N SER A 293 2.36 5.14 44.36
CA SER A 293 1.03 5.71 44.16
C SER A 293 0.15 4.76 43.36
N PHE A 294 0.72 4.06 42.39
CA PHE A 294 0.06 3.00 41.62
C PHE A 294 -0.50 1.90 42.54
N PHE A 295 0.31 1.33 43.44
CA PHE A 295 -0.15 0.26 44.35
C PHE A 295 -1.25 0.68 45.33
N ARG A 296 -1.49 1.98 45.54
CA ARG A 296 -2.61 2.44 46.37
C ARG A 296 -3.96 2.36 45.64
N GLN A 297 -3.92 2.37 44.31
CA GLN A 297 -5.11 2.46 43.45
C GLN A 297 -5.33 1.18 42.65
N ALA A 298 -4.27 0.42 42.38
CA ALA A 298 -4.31 -0.81 41.62
C ALA A 298 -5.20 -1.87 42.27
N ASP A 299 -5.82 -2.68 41.42
CA ASP A 299 -6.58 -3.84 41.88
C ASP A 299 -5.68 -4.86 42.59
N ARG A 300 -6.23 -5.56 43.58
CA ARG A 300 -5.47 -6.53 44.38
C ARG A 300 -4.97 -7.70 43.54
N GLU A 301 -5.75 -8.16 42.58
CA GLU A 301 -5.36 -9.28 41.71
C GLU A 301 -4.23 -8.85 40.77
N LEU A 302 -4.29 -7.64 40.22
CA LEU A 302 -3.21 -7.07 39.43
C LEU A 302 -1.91 -6.95 40.23
N MET A 303 -1.99 -6.48 41.49
CA MET A 303 -0.83 -6.43 42.37
C MET A 303 -0.23 -7.82 42.62
N LEU A 304 -1.07 -8.83 42.87
CA LEU A 304 -0.61 -10.20 43.06
C LEU A 304 0.08 -10.74 41.82
N GLU A 305 -0.45 -10.48 40.63
CA GLU A 305 0.18 -10.85 39.35
C GLU A 305 1.55 -10.19 39.20
N MET A 306 1.67 -8.89 39.49
CA MET A 306 2.95 -8.19 39.51
C MET A 306 3.95 -8.81 40.50
N PHE A 307 3.52 -9.15 41.72
CA PHE A 307 4.40 -9.83 42.69
C PHE A 307 4.86 -11.19 42.19
N GLN A 308 4.00 -11.96 41.53
CA GLN A 308 4.37 -13.23 40.93
C GLN A 308 5.42 -13.06 39.84
N GLU A 309 5.31 -12.02 39.00
CA GLU A 309 6.32 -11.72 37.99
C GLU A 309 7.67 -11.31 38.59
N VAL A 310 7.68 -10.52 39.67
CA VAL A 310 8.94 -10.22 40.40
C VAL A 310 9.62 -11.51 40.86
N LEU A 311 8.85 -12.46 41.41
CA LEU A 311 9.38 -13.73 41.90
C LEU A 311 9.84 -14.65 40.77
N SER A 312 9.21 -14.59 39.59
CA SER A 312 9.60 -15.38 38.41
C SER A 312 10.96 -14.95 37.86
N VAL A 313 11.23 -13.64 37.88
CA VAL A 313 12.49 -13.04 37.44
C VAL A 313 13.59 -13.15 38.50
N TRP A 314 13.24 -13.08 39.78
CA TRP A 314 14.20 -13.14 40.88
C TRP A 314 14.67 -14.59 41.14
N LYS A 315 15.73 -15.00 40.44
CA LYS A 315 16.46 -16.23 40.76
C LYS A 315 17.52 -15.93 41.83
N PRO A 316 17.44 -16.52 43.04
CA PRO A 316 18.52 -16.40 44.01
C PRO A 316 19.77 -17.09 43.44
N VAL A 317 20.88 -16.33 43.38
CA VAL A 317 22.21 -16.82 42.99
C VAL A 317 22.81 -17.67 44.11
#